data_AF-A0A7S4P8D8-F1
#
_entry.id   AF-A0A7S4P8D8-F1
#
_cell.length_a   1.000
_cell.length_b   1.000
_cell.length_c   1.000
_cell.angle_alpha   90.00
_cell.angle_beta   90.00
_cell.angle_gamma   90.00
#
_symmetry.space_group_name_H-M   'P 1'
#
loop_
_entity.id
_entity.type
_entity.pdbx_description
1 polymer ?
#
loop_
_entity_poly.entity_id
_entity_poly.type
_entity_poly.pdbx_seq_one_letter_code
_entity_poly.pdbx_strand_id
1 'polypeptide(L)'
;GPLDRRMEPTDKSLTCPRSPEPLQTCAGHFGYLKLTLPVFHQGYFKAIITILSCICKSCSRVLLDPDNYSSALSFMRRVQDDHLRRAAKLRAITEECKKISVCPRCGACNGPIKKIPAGGSRYLMLIHDKFAKHEEQKLEFHSMLAAEDKSFSLTKRSQDMKQAIGKAAQDLDPLTVLDMFQRIPDEDVEILNMRPEHSRPEELIITHLPVPPCCIRPSVAMGVGAGSNEDDLTVILSE
;
A
#
# COMPACT_ATOMS: atom_id res chain seq x y z
N GLY A 1 -13.78 23.06 -0.11
CA GLY A 1 -14.42 22.06 0.76
C GLY A 1 -15.06 20.98 -0.10
N PRO A 2 -15.63 19.92 0.49
CA PRO A 2 -16.18 18.80 -0.26
C PRO A 2 -17.38 19.20 -1.14
N LEU A 3 -18.16 20.22 -0.79
CA LEU A 3 -19.28 20.73 -1.61
C LEU A 3 -18.86 21.91 -2.53
N ASP A 4 -17.65 21.85 -3.11
CA ASP A 4 -17.18 22.91 -4.01
C ASP A 4 -18.03 22.95 -5.30
N ARG A 5 -18.57 24.13 -5.63
CA ARG A 5 -19.39 24.37 -6.84
C ARG A 5 -18.64 24.07 -8.15
N ARG A 6 -17.30 24.09 -8.12
CA ARG A 6 -16.46 23.71 -9.25
C ARG A 6 -16.52 22.22 -9.56
N MET A 7 -16.92 21.39 -8.60
CA MET A 7 -17.16 19.96 -8.80
C MET A 7 -18.54 19.74 -9.41
N GLU A 8 -19.55 20.45 -8.91
CA GLU A 8 -20.92 20.41 -9.43
C GLU A 8 -21.78 21.52 -8.80
N PRO A 9 -22.81 22.04 -9.49
CA PRO A 9 -23.80 22.94 -8.88
C PRO A 9 -24.59 22.24 -7.77
N THR A 10 -24.84 22.95 -6.67
CA THR A 10 -25.67 22.42 -5.56
C THR A 10 -27.16 22.65 -5.79
N ASP A 11 -27.52 23.68 -6.57
CA ASP A 11 -28.90 24.08 -6.84
C ASP A 11 -29.22 24.03 -8.33
N LYS A 12 -30.50 23.76 -8.64
CA LYS A 12 -31.02 23.73 -10.03
C LYS A 12 -30.89 25.07 -10.77
N SER A 13 -30.81 26.18 -10.03
CA SER A 13 -30.66 27.53 -10.59
C SER A 13 -29.21 27.90 -10.91
N LEU A 14 -28.24 27.11 -10.42
CA LEU A 14 -26.82 27.36 -10.61
C LEU A 14 -26.29 26.54 -11.78
N THR A 15 -25.41 27.17 -12.57
CA THR A 15 -24.67 26.51 -13.66
C THR A 15 -23.29 26.09 -13.19
N CYS A 16 -22.75 25.01 -13.79
CA CYS A 16 -21.42 24.55 -13.41
C CYS A 16 -20.35 25.53 -13.93
N PRO A 17 -19.33 25.86 -13.12
CA PRO A 17 -18.23 26.72 -13.57
C PRO A 17 -17.33 26.07 -14.63
N ARG A 18 -17.34 24.73 -14.76
CA ARG A 18 -16.45 23.96 -15.65
C ARG A 18 -17.15 23.48 -16.92
N SER A 19 -18.37 22.99 -16.80
CA SER A 19 -19.25 22.71 -17.93
C SER A 19 -20.36 23.76 -17.91
N PRO A 20 -20.62 24.51 -18.99
CA PRO A 20 -21.72 25.50 -19.03
C PRO A 20 -23.09 24.81 -19.15
N GLU A 21 -23.31 23.79 -18.34
CA GLU A 21 -24.49 22.93 -18.34
C GLU A 21 -25.26 23.11 -17.00
N PRO A 22 -26.60 22.97 -17.04
CA PRO A 22 -27.40 22.94 -15.83
C PRO A 22 -27.17 21.65 -15.04
N LEU A 23 -27.55 21.64 -13.77
CA LEU A 23 -27.40 20.49 -12.86
C LEU A 23 -27.93 19.16 -13.45
N GLN A 24 -29.05 19.20 -14.18
CA GLN A 24 -29.66 18.00 -14.77
C GLN A 24 -28.83 17.35 -15.88
N THR A 25 -27.91 18.11 -16.50
CA THR A 25 -27.11 17.66 -17.66
C THR A 25 -25.64 17.50 -17.31
N CYS A 26 -25.18 18.19 -16.25
CA CYS A 26 -23.79 18.12 -15.80
C CYS A 26 -23.44 16.71 -15.31
N ALA A 27 -22.44 16.08 -15.92
CA ALA A 27 -21.94 14.76 -15.50
C ALA A 27 -21.20 14.76 -14.15
N GLY A 28 -20.82 15.95 -13.66
CA GLY A 28 -20.04 16.14 -12.44
C GLY A 28 -18.53 16.03 -12.68
N HIS A 29 -17.75 16.75 -11.87
CA HIS A 29 -16.29 16.83 -12.00
C HIS A 29 -15.60 16.28 -10.75
N PHE A 30 -14.61 15.41 -10.94
CA PHE A 30 -13.81 14.88 -9.83
C PHE A 30 -12.89 15.93 -9.25
N GLY A 31 -12.74 15.88 -7.93
CA GLY A 31 -11.68 16.53 -7.18
C GLY A 31 -10.61 15.52 -6.78
N TYR A 32 -9.57 16.01 -6.12
CA TYR A 32 -8.62 15.15 -5.42
C TYR A 32 -8.21 15.79 -4.11
N LEU A 33 -7.90 14.94 -3.13
CA LEU A 33 -7.35 15.33 -1.84
C LEU A 33 -5.93 14.77 -1.76
N LYS A 34 -4.94 15.66 -1.66
CA LYS A 34 -3.54 15.27 -1.46
C LYS A 34 -3.32 14.94 0.00
N LEU A 35 -2.93 13.70 0.29
CA LEU A 35 -2.65 13.27 1.65
C LEU A 35 -1.26 13.74 2.09
N THR A 36 -1.12 14.12 3.36
CA THR A 36 0.19 14.49 3.95
C THR A 36 1.09 13.26 4.09
N LEU A 37 0.51 12.11 4.43
CA LEU A 37 1.20 10.82 4.51
C LEU A 37 0.48 9.79 3.65
N PRO A 38 1.23 8.91 2.96
CA PRO A 38 0.62 7.84 2.18
C PRO A 38 -0.12 6.83 3.05
N VAL A 39 -1.13 6.18 2.49
CA VAL A 39 -1.91 5.12 3.15
C VAL A 39 -2.05 3.89 2.27
N PHE A 40 -2.13 2.71 2.90
CA PHE A 40 -2.35 1.47 2.18
C PHE A 40 -3.76 1.43 1.57
N HIS A 41 -3.86 1.06 0.29
CA HIS A 41 -5.16 0.81 -0.32
C HIS A 41 -5.74 -0.52 0.18
N GLN A 42 -6.85 -0.48 0.91
CA GLN A 42 -7.50 -1.67 1.50
C GLN A 42 -7.79 -2.76 0.44
N GLY A 43 -8.28 -2.38 -0.74
CA GLY A 43 -8.57 -3.32 -1.83
C GLY A 43 -7.34 -4.03 -2.41
N TYR A 44 -6.17 -3.39 -2.37
CA TYR A 44 -4.91 -3.93 -2.92
C TYR A 44 -4.00 -4.47 -1.83
N PHE A 45 -4.41 -4.43 -0.56
CA PHE A 45 -3.56 -4.81 0.57
C PHE A 45 -3.00 -6.23 0.46
N LYS A 46 -3.80 -7.18 -0.06
CA LYS A 46 -3.32 -8.55 -0.34
C LYS A 46 -2.25 -8.58 -1.43
N ALA A 47 -2.42 -7.82 -2.51
CA ALA A 47 -1.46 -7.73 -3.60
C ALA A 47 -0.15 -7.06 -3.13
N ILE A 48 -0.25 -6.01 -2.31
CA ILE A 48 0.91 -5.34 -1.68
C ILE A 48 1.72 -6.35 -0.87
N ILE A 49 1.08 -7.18 -0.03
CA ILE A 49 1.77 -8.24 0.73
C ILE A 49 2.45 -9.25 -0.21
N THR A 50 1.77 -9.66 -1.28
CA THR A 50 2.34 -10.57 -2.28
C THR A 50 3.57 -9.98 -2.95
N ILE A 51 3.51 -8.73 -3.42
CA ILE A 51 4.65 -8.03 -4.05
C ILE A 51 5.79 -7.89 -3.04
N LEU A 52 5.49 -7.41 -1.82
CA LEU A 52 6.48 -7.29 -0.77
C LEU A 52 7.12 -8.64 -0.47
N SER A 53 6.40 -9.76 -0.50
CA SER A 53 6.98 -11.10 -0.30
C SER A 53 7.92 -11.55 -1.43
N CYS A 54 7.77 -10.96 -2.63
CA CYS A 54 8.57 -11.28 -3.80
C CYS A 54 9.83 -10.41 -3.95
N ILE A 55 9.89 -9.24 -3.32
CA ILE A 55 11.03 -8.32 -3.45
C ILE A 55 11.94 -8.33 -2.21
N CYS A 56 13.19 -7.91 -2.41
CA CYS A 56 14.12 -7.65 -1.33
C CYS A 56 13.80 -6.32 -0.64
N LYS A 57 13.76 -6.30 0.69
CA LYS A 57 13.38 -5.10 1.47
C LYS A 57 14.52 -4.09 1.58
N SER A 58 15.73 -4.44 1.12
CA SER A 58 16.88 -3.53 1.09
C SER A 58 17.06 -2.90 -0.30
N CYS A 59 17.13 -3.72 -1.36
CA CYS A 59 17.45 -3.27 -2.72
C CYS A 59 16.25 -3.23 -3.70
N SER A 60 15.05 -3.61 -3.26
CA SER A 60 13.81 -3.63 -4.07
C SER A 60 13.82 -4.54 -5.30
N ARG A 61 14.85 -5.37 -5.50
CA ARG A 61 14.89 -6.37 -6.59
C ARG A 61 14.09 -7.62 -6.25
N VAL A 62 13.53 -8.28 -7.26
CA VAL A 62 12.82 -9.56 -7.10
C VAL A 62 13.77 -10.65 -6.58
N LEU A 63 13.30 -11.41 -5.60
CA LEU A 63 13.98 -12.54 -4.98
C LEU A 63 13.83 -13.78 -5.86
N LEU A 64 14.60 -13.85 -6.94
CA LEU A 64 14.72 -15.03 -7.78
C LEU A 64 16.20 -15.29 -8.10
N ASP A 65 16.54 -16.57 -8.23
CA ASP A 65 17.84 -16.97 -8.76
C ASP A 65 18.00 -16.53 -10.22
N PRO A 66 19.23 -16.27 -10.71
CA PRO A 66 19.47 -15.77 -12.06
C PRO A 66 18.81 -16.58 -13.19
N ASP A 67 18.81 -17.92 -13.06
CA ASP A 67 18.21 -18.82 -14.04
C ASP A 67 16.68 -18.70 -14.05
N ASN A 68 16.07 -18.68 -12.86
CA ASN A 68 14.63 -18.52 -12.70
C ASN A 68 14.15 -17.12 -13.09
N TYR A 69 14.99 -16.10 -12.87
CA TYR A 69 14.72 -14.72 -13.24
C TYR A 69 14.56 -14.56 -14.75
N SER A 70 15.52 -15.08 -15.53
CA SER A 70 15.48 -15.00 -17.01
C SER A 70 14.29 -15.79 -17.60
N SER A 71 14.00 -16.95 -17.04
CA SER A 71 12.82 -17.78 -17.36
C SER A 71 11.50 -17.07 -17.06
N ALA A 72 11.40 -16.42 -15.90
CA ALA A 72 10.21 -15.66 -15.53
C ALA A 72 10.00 -14.47 -16.46
N LEU A 73 11.03 -13.66 -16.69
CA LEU A 73 10.95 -12.47 -17.54
C LEU A 73 10.56 -12.82 -18.98
N SER A 74 11.23 -13.81 -19.58
CA SER A 74 10.91 -14.27 -20.94
C SER A 74 9.47 -14.82 -21.06
N PHE A 75 9.00 -15.54 -20.04
CA PHE A 75 7.61 -16.02 -20.01
C PHE A 75 6.61 -14.87 -19.96
N MET A 76 6.83 -13.90 -19.06
CA MET A 76 5.91 -12.77 -18.83
C MET A 76 5.84 -11.84 -20.05
N ARG A 77 6.94 -11.70 -20.80
CA ARG A 77 6.99 -10.97 -22.08
C ARG A 77 6.26 -11.69 -23.20
N ARG A 78 6.41 -13.01 -23.27
CA ARG A 78 5.80 -13.84 -24.34
C ARG A 78 4.29 -14.00 -24.17
N VAL A 79 3.82 -14.16 -22.93
CA VAL A 79 2.40 -14.46 -22.63
C VAL A 79 1.74 -13.22 -22.06
N GLN A 80 1.21 -12.34 -22.92
CA GLN A 80 0.65 -11.05 -22.49
C GLN A 80 -0.86 -11.10 -22.15
N ASP A 81 -1.65 -11.86 -22.90
CA ASP A 81 -3.13 -11.77 -22.83
C ASP A 81 -3.81 -13.00 -22.19
N ASP A 82 -3.04 -14.02 -21.81
CA ASP A 82 -3.57 -15.21 -21.14
C ASP A 82 -3.52 -15.05 -19.62
N HIS A 83 -4.63 -14.58 -19.04
CA HIS A 83 -4.75 -14.33 -17.61
C HIS A 83 -4.54 -15.60 -16.77
N LEU A 84 -5.07 -16.76 -17.20
CA LEU A 84 -4.97 -18.01 -16.44
C LEU A 84 -3.51 -18.48 -16.33
N ARG A 85 -2.77 -18.46 -17.45
CA ARG A 85 -1.36 -18.85 -17.46
C ARG A 85 -0.47 -17.88 -16.70
N ARG A 86 -0.74 -16.57 -16.82
CA ARG A 86 -0.02 -15.54 -16.05
C ARG A 86 -0.27 -15.70 -14.54
N ALA A 87 -1.51 -15.91 -14.14
CA ALA A 87 -1.86 -16.15 -12.74
C ALA A 87 -1.18 -17.42 -12.18
N ALA A 88 -1.14 -18.51 -12.96
CA ALA A 88 -0.45 -19.73 -12.57
C ALA A 88 1.06 -19.51 -12.42
N LYS A 89 1.69 -18.80 -13.37
CA LYS A 89 3.12 -18.47 -13.29
C LYS A 89 3.44 -17.54 -12.12
N LEU A 90 2.62 -16.53 -11.86
CA LEU A 90 2.79 -15.61 -10.73
C LEU A 90 2.74 -16.35 -9.39
N ARG A 91 1.83 -17.32 -9.24
CA ARG A 91 1.78 -18.19 -8.05
C ARG A 91 3.07 -18.98 -7.89
N ALA A 92 3.57 -19.59 -8.96
CA ALA A 92 4.84 -20.32 -8.92
C ALA A 92 6.03 -19.41 -8.55
N ILE A 93 6.11 -18.21 -9.14
CA ILE A 93 7.12 -17.20 -8.80
C ILE A 93 7.05 -16.82 -7.33
N THR A 94 5.84 -16.53 -6.83
CA THR A 94 5.62 -16.13 -5.43
C THR A 94 6.09 -17.21 -4.46
N GLU A 95 5.83 -18.48 -4.75
CA GLU A 95 6.27 -19.59 -3.91
C GLU A 95 7.80 -19.78 -3.94
N GLU A 96 8.46 -19.55 -5.07
CA GLU A 96 9.93 -19.56 -5.11
C GLU A 96 10.54 -18.39 -4.34
N CYS A 97 10.00 -17.18 -4.51
CA CYS A 97 10.50 -16.00 -3.78
C CYS A 97 10.47 -16.19 -2.25
N LYS A 98 9.43 -16.85 -1.71
CA LYS A 98 9.29 -17.11 -0.27
C LYS A 98 10.32 -18.10 0.28
N LYS A 99 10.88 -18.97 -0.57
CA LYS A 99 11.92 -19.93 -0.14
C LYS A 99 13.24 -19.22 0.08
N ILE A 100 13.57 -18.25 -0.78
CA ILE A 100 14.81 -17.47 -0.74
C ILE A 100 14.86 -16.59 0.51
N SER A 101 15.78 -16.89 1.41
CA SER A 101 15.99 -16.15 2.66
C SER A 101 17.09 -15.09 2.58
N VAL A 102 17.99 -15.19 1.62
CA VAL A 102 19.11 -14.26 1.40
C VAL A 102 19.03 -13.75 -0.03
N CYS A 103 19.06 -12.43 -0.20
CA CYS A 103 18.94 -11.83 -1.52
C CYS A 103 20.17 -12.15 -2.39
N PRO A 104 20.00 -12.70 -3.61
CA PRO A 104 21.12 -13.04 -4.50
C PRO A 104 21.85 -11.80 -5.07
N ARG A 105 21.28 -10.59 -4.92
CA ARG A 105 21.86 -9.34 -5.45
C ARG A 105 22.66 -8.56 -4.41
N CYS A 106 22.10 -8.39 -3.20
CA CYS A 106 22.71 -7.54 -2.16
C CYS A 106 23.10 -8.31 -0.90
N GLY A 107 22.82 -9.62 -0.80
CA GLY A 107 23.14 -10.43 0.37
C GLY A 107 22.28 -10.17 1.61
N ALA A 108 21.29 -9.27 1.55
CA ALA A 108 20.44 -8.98 2.69
C ALA A 108 19.51 -10.15 3.03
N CYS A 109 19.28 -10.39 4.32
CA CYS A 109 18.29 -11.35 4.80
C CYS A 109 16.86 -10.84 4.57
N ASN A 110 16.00 -11.72 4.11
CA ASN A 110 14.58 -11.47 3.88
C ASN A 110 13.78 -12.57 4.55
N GLY A 111 12.86 -12.17 5.42
CA GLY A 111 11.96 -13.08 6.10
C GLY A 111 10.50 -12.89 5.69
N PRO A 112 9.59 -13.63 6.33
CA PRO A 112 8.17 -13.53 6.04
C PRO A 112 7.62 -12.17 6.46
N ILE A 113 6.64 -11.69 5.70
CA ILE A 113 5.85 -10.52 6.05
C ILE A 113 4.58 -10.99 6.73
N LYS A 114 4.29 -10.40 7.88
CA LYS A 114 3.12 -10.72 8.69
C LYS A 114 2.20 -9.50 8.72
N LYS A 115 0.92 -9.73 8.44
CA LYS A 115 -0.12 -8.77 8.80
C LYS A 115 -0.34 -8.87 10.29
N ILE A 116 -0.25 -7.76 11.01
CA ILE A 116 -0.66 -7.76 12.43
C ILE A 116 -2.19 -7.84 12.45
N PRO A 117 -2.79 -8.90 13.03
CA PRO A 117 -4.21 -8.92 13.26
C PRO A 117 -4.55 -7.78 14.20
N ALA A 118 -5.46 -6.92 13.77
CA ALA A 118 -6.03 -5.88 14.59
C ALA A 118 -6.68 -6.52 15.84
N GLY A 119 -5.97 -6.55 16.95
CA GLY A 119 -6.57 -6.69 18.28
C GLY A 119 -7.33 -5.41 18.64
N GLY A 120 -8.35 -5.06 17.87
CA GLY A 120 -9.13 -3.82 18.00
C GLY A 120 -8.54 -2.59 17.29
N SER A 121 -7.43 -2.74 16.56
CA SER A 121 -6.85 -1.65 15.81
C SER A 121 -7.57 -1.38 14.47
N ARG A 122 -7.87 -0.12 14.16
CA ARG A 122 -8.41 0.30 12.84
C ARG A 122 -7.35 0.44 11.74
N TYR A 123 -6.06 0.23 12.05
CA TYR A 123 -4.96 0.50 11.11
C TYR A 123 -4.41 -0.76 10.43
N LEU A 124 -4.05 -0.61 9.17
CA LEU A 124 -3.34 -1.62 8.39
C LEU A 124 -1.85 -1.53 8.69
N MET A 125 -1.29 -2.53 9.36
CA MET A 125 0.14 -2.61 9.67
C MET A 125 0.74 -3.93 9.19
N LEU A 126 1.96 -3.82 8.67
CA LEU A 126 2.78 -4.91 8.17
C LEU A 126 4.07 -4.97 8.97
N ILE A 127 4.49 -6.18 9.32
CA ILE A 127 5.76 -6.46 9.97
C ILE A 127 6.59 -7.34 9.06
N HIS A 128 7.87 -7.02 8.93
CA HIS A 128 8.89 -7.85 8.32
C HIS A 128 9.76 -8.53 9.39
N ASP A 129 9.62 -9.84 9.51
CA ASP A 129 10.41 -10.67 10.43
C ASP A 129 11.72 -11.08 9.74
N LYS A 130 12.63 -10.10 9.57
CA LYS A 130 13.83 -10.19 8.71
C LYS A 130 14.69 -11.43 8.93
N PHE A 131 14.82 -11.89 10.18
CA PHE A 131 15.71 -12.97 10.58
C PHE A 131 14.96 -14.25 11.00
N ALA A 132 13.70 -14.43 10.58
CA ALA A 132 12.88 -15.57 10.99
C ALA A 132 13.53 -16.95 10.73
N LYS A 133 14.36 -17.07 9.68
CA LYS A 133 15.06 -18.31 9.29
C LYS A 133 16.54 -18.34 9.73
N HIS A 134 17.06 -17.27 10.33
CA HIS A 134 18.48 -17.11 10.65
C HIS A 134 18.65 -16.73 12.12
N GLU A 135 18.70 -17.73 13.00
CA GLU A 135 18.65 -17.55 14.46
C GLU A 135 19.87 -16.80 15.03
N GLU A 136 21.07 -17.05 14.49
CA GLU A 136 22.29 -16.35 14.92
C GLU A 136 22.20 -14.84 14.66
N GLN A 137 21.83 -14.46 13.43
CA GLN A 137 21.66 -13.06 13.03
C GLN A 137 20.49 -12.40 13.77
N LYS A 138 19.45 -13.17 14.10
CA LYS A 138 18.35 -12.72 14.94
C LYS A 138 18.84 -12.40 16.35
N LEU A 139 19.66 -13.26 16.94
CA LEU A 139 20.24 -13.06 18.27
C LEU A 139 21.15 -11.82 18.28
N GLU A 140 21.97 -11.64 17.25
CA GLU A 140 22.82 -10.47 17.07
C GLU A 140 21.99 -9.17 16.97
N PHE A 141 20.91 -9.19 16.18
CA PHE A 141 19.98 -8.05 16.06
C PHE A 141 19.33 -7.69 17.40
N HIS A 142 18.83 -8.67 18.16
CA HIS A 142 18.26 -8.40 19.49
C HIS A 142 19.32 -7.94 20.51
N SER A 143 20.56 -8.44 20.39
CA SER A 143 21.68 -7.99 21.23
C SER A 143 22.02 -6.52 20.94
N MET A 144 22.06 -6.11 19.67
CA MET A 144 22.24 -4.72 19.28
C MET A 144 21.13 -3.82 19.85
N LEU A 145 19.87 -4.22 19.70
CA LEU A 145 18.73 -3.47 20.27
C LEU A 145 18.84 -3.35 21.81
N ALA A 146 19.26 -4.42 22.48
CA ALA A 146 19.46 -4.40 23.93
C ALA A 146 20.66 -3.53 24.35
N ALA A 147 21.68 -3.39 23.50
CA ALA A 147 22.80 -2.49 23.73
C ALA A 147 22.39 -1.01 23.58
N GLU A 148 21.60 -0.67 22.56
CA GLU A 148 21.05 0.68 22.38
C GLU A 148 20.11 1.08 23.52
N ASP A 149 19.32 0.15 24.04
CA ASP A 149 18.47 0.38 25.20
C ASP A 149 19.26 0.74 26.47
N LYS A 150 20.49 0.25 26.64
CA LYS A 150 21.35 0.70 27.77
C LYS A 150 21.66 2.20 27.69
N SER A 151 21.70 2.77 26.48
CA SER A 151 21.92 4.19 26.26
C SER A 151 20.67 5.03 26.59
N PHE A 152 19.47 4.49 26.36
CA PHE A 152 18.21 5.24 26.53
C PHE A 152 17.44 4.88 27.81
N SER A 153 17.83 3.80 28.50
CA SER A 153 17.16 3.24 29.69
C SER A 153 15.65 3.00 29.50
N LEU A 154 15.20 2.57 28.32
CA LEU A 154 13.78 2.33 28.04
C LEU A 154 13.25 1.17 28.87
N THR A 155 14.03 0.08 29.00
CA THR A 155 13.62 -1.08 29.80
C THR A 155 13.68 -0.87 31.31
N LYS A 156 14.35 0.19 31.79
CA LYS A 156 14.26 0.61 33.20
C LYS A 156 12.98 1.38 33.49
N ARG A 157 12.41 2.04 32.47
CA ARG A 157 11.21 2.90 32.61
C ARG A 157 9.89 2.13 32.51
N SER A 158 9.87 1.01 31.78
CA SER A 158 8.69 0.13 31.71
C SER A 158 9.10 -1.32 31.54
N GLN A 159 8.53 -2.20 32.36
CA GLN A 159 8.73 -3.64 32.30
C GLN A 159 8.10 -4.26 31.04
N ASP A 160 7.05 -3.63 30.50
CA ASP A 160 6.38 -4.06 29.27
C ASP A 160 7.30 -3.89 28.04
N MET A 161 8.19 -2.91 28.06
CA MET A 161 9.15 -2.65 26.99
C MET A 161 10.17 -3.80 26.83
N LYS A 162 10.56 -4.45 27.95
CA LYS A 162 11.45 -5.63 27.91
C LYS A 162 10.83 -6.77 27.10
N GLN A 163 9.53 -6.99 27.27
CA GLN A 163 8.81 -8.02 26.54
C GLN A 163 8.60 -7.64 25.07
N ALA A 164 8.43 -6.35 24.77
CA ALA A 164 8.27 -5.84 23.42
C ALA A 164 9.55 -5.99 22.58
N ILE A 165 10.74 -5.70 23.15
CA ILE A 165 12.03 -5.80 22.44
C ILE A 165 12.32 -7.22 21.96
N GLY A 166 11.97 -8.24 22.74
CA GLY A 166 12.15 -9.65 22.33
C GLY A 166 11.25 -10.07 21.16
N LYS A 167 10.20 -9.30 20.86
CA LYS A 167 9.30 -9.50 19.71
C LYS A 167 9.47 -8.42 18.64
N ALA A 168 10.44 -7.52 18.82
CA ALA A 168 10.68 -6.43 17.89
C ALA A 168 11.05 -6.99 16.51
N ALA A 169 10.39 -6.45 15.51
CA ALA A 169 10.62 -6.75 14.12
C ALA A 169 10.51 -5.44 13.33
N GLN A 170 10.88 -5.45 12.06
CA GLN A 170 10.86 -4.24 11.25
C GLN A 170 9.43 -3.91 10.84
N ASP A 171 8.91 -2.76 11.26
CA ASP A 171 7.63 -2.26 10.77
C ASP A 171 7.75 -1.79 9.32
N LEU A 172 6.74 -2.11 8.52
CA LEU A 172 6.61 -1.67 7.14
C LEU A 172 5.41 -0.73 7.05
N ASP A 173 5.66 0.55 7.27
CA ASP A 173 4.70 1.63 7.12
C ASP A 173 4.50 1.99 5.63
N PRO A 174 3.38 2.66 5.27
CA PRO A 174 3.10 3.01 3.88
C PRO A 174 4.18 3.89 3.23
N LEU A 175 4.86 4.75 3.99
CA LEU A 175 5.89 5.63 3.45
C LEU A 175 7.13 4.83 3.06
N THR A 176 7.58 3.94 3.95
CA THR A 176 8.68 3.01 3.67
C THR A 176 8.35 2.08 2.50
N VAL A 177 7.13 1.53 2.44
CA VAL A 177 6.72 0.65 1.33
C VAL A 177 6.64 1.41 0.00
N LEU A 178 6.15 2.65 0.01
CA LEU A 178 6.12 3.50 -1.18
C LEU A 178 7.53 3.72 -1.75
N ASP A 179 8.49 4.07 -0.90
CA ASP A 179 9.89 4.24 -1.31
C ASP A 179 10.51 2.93 -1.85
N MET A 180 10.19 1.79 -1.22
CA MET A 180 10.62 0.48 -1.74
C MET A 180 10.05 0.21 -3.14
N PHE A 181 8.76 0.49 -3.34
CA PHE A 181 8.06 0.24 -4.60
C PHE A 181 8.56 1.12 -5.75
N GLN A 182 8.85 2.40 -5.47
CA GLN A 182 9.45 3.31 -6.45
C GLN A 182 10.84 2.86 -6.94
N ARG A 183 11.57 2.11 -6.11
CA ARG A 183 12.91 1.59 -6.44
C ARG A 183 12.89 0.27 -7.24
N ILE A 184 11.72 -0.30 -7.50
CA ILE A 184 11.58 -1.53 -8.31
C ILE A 184 11.83 -1.18 -9.78
N PRO A 185 12.76 -1.86 -10.50
CA PRO A 185 12.99 -1.60 -11.91
C PRO A 185 11.89 -2.22 -12.79
N ASP A 186 11.67 -1.67 -13.97
CA ASP A 186 10.58 -2.04 -14.88
C ASP A 186 10.57 -3.52 -15.26
N GLU A 187 11.76 -4.12 -15.45
CA GLU A 187 11.91 -5.55 -15.72
C GLU A 187 11.35 -6.42 -14.58
N ASP A 188 11.57 -5.98 -13.34
CA ASP A 188 11.06 -6.67 -12.15
C ASP A 188 9.55 -6.45 -11.99
N VAL A 189 9.02 -5.30 -12.42
CA VAL A 189 7.57 -5.01 -12.48
C VAL A 189 6.85 -5.98 -13.41
N GLU A 190 7.45 -6.30 -14.57
CA GLU A 190 6.90 -7.31 -15.50
C GLU A 190 6.79 -8.70 -14.85
N ILE A 191 7.81 -9.10 -14.09
CA ILE A 191 7.85 -10.38 -13.36
C ILE A 191 6.75 -10.44 -12.30
N LEU A 192 6.45 -9.31 -11.66
CA LEU A 192 5.36 -9.15 -10.69
C LEU A 192 3.96 -9.12 -11.33
N ASN A 193 3.84 -9.44 -12.62
CA ASN A 193 2.60 -9.47 -13.38
C ASN A 193 1.93 -8.09 -13.55
N MET A 194 2.72 -7.02 -13.58
CA MET A 194 2.25 -5.67 -13.88
C MET A 194 2.85 -5.21 -15.23
N ARG A 195 2.28 -4.16 -15.82
CA ARG A 195 2.78 -3.55 -17.07
C ARG A 195 3.27 -2.14 -16.73
N PRO A 196 4.59 -1.85 -16.79
CA PRO A 196 5.15 -0.61 -16.27
C PRO A 196 4.59 0.65 -16.94
N GLU A 197 4.05 0.54 -18.16
CA GLU A 197 3.42 1.66 -18.87
C GLU A 197 2.01 2.00 -18.36
N HIS A 198 1.35 1.07 -17.67
CA HIS A 198 -0.06 1.20 -17.27
C HIS A 198 -0.26 1.15 -15.75
N SER A 199 0.54 0.35 -15.05
CA SER A 199 0.44 0.23 -13.60
C SER A 199 1.79 -0.14 -12.99
N ARG A 200 2.15 0.57 -11.93
CA ARG A 200 3.36 0.27 -11.14
C ARG A 200 3.02 -0.01 -9.67
N PRO A 201 3.86 -0.77 -8.95
CA PRO A 201 3.58 -1.14 -7.56
C PRO A 201 3.32 0.05 -6.63
N GLU A 202 4.02 1.17 -6.83
CA GLU A 202 3.87 2.38 -6.02
C GLU A 202 2.46 3.00 -6.10
N GLU A 203 1.74 2.79 -7.19
CA GLU A 203 0.37 3.29 -7.38
C GLU A 203 -0.66 2.53 -6.52
N LEU A 204 -0.28 1.39 -5.95
CA LEU A 204 -1.09 0.65 -4.98
C LEU A 204 -1.14 1.36 -3.62
N ILE A 205 -0.27 2.35 -3.39
CA ILE A 205 -0.23 3.18 -2.19
C ILE A 205 -0.91 4.51 -2.48
N ILE A 206 -1.91 4.86 -1.69
CA ILE A 206 -2.70 6.07 -1.91
C ILE A 206 -1.91 7.27 -1.39
N THR A 207 -1.56 8.18 -2.30
CA THR A 207 -1.01 9.51 -1.98
C THR A 207 -2.01 10.63 -2.27
N HIS A 208 -2.91 10.40 -3.23
CA HIS A 208 -3.99 11.30 -3.60
C HIS A 208 -5.29 10.51 -3.61
N LEU A 209 -6.28 10.99 -2.86
CA LEU A 209 -7.60 10.36 -2.80
C LEU A 209 -8.53 11.07 -3.81
N PRO A 210 -9.10 10.38 -4.80
CA PRO A 210 -10.09 10.98 -5.69
C PRO A 210 -11.35 11.32 -4.89
N VAL A 211 -11.83 12.56 -5.05
CA VAL A 211 -13.06 13.03 -4.41
C VAL A 211 -14.17 12.97 -5.46
N PRO A 212 -15.22 12.15 -5.24
CA PRO A 212 -16.30 12.01 -6.21
C PRO A 212 -17.13 13.30 -6.34
N PRO A 213 -17.71 13.58 -7.52
CA PRO A 213 -18.67 14.66 -7.72
C PRO A 213 -19.93 14.51 -6.85
N CYS A 214 -20.67 15.61 -6.68
CA CYS A 214 -21.84 15.66 -5.80
C CYS A 214 -22.98 14.75 -6.27
N CYS A 215 -23.08 14.45 -7.56
CA CYS A 215 -24.06 13.52 -8.15
C CYS A 215 -23.92 12.09 -7.62
N ILE A 216 -22.72 11.70 -7.15
CA ILE A 216 -22.46 10.41 -6.51
C ILE A 216 -22.76 10.44 -5.00
N ARG A 217 -22.78 11.63 -4.38
CA ARG A 217 -22.98 11.86 -2.93
C ARG A 217 -24.02 12.95 -2.68
N PRO A 218 -25.29 12.73 -3.07
CA PRO A 218 -26.31 13.77 -3.09
C PRO A 218 -26.74 14.20 -1.69
N SER A 219 -26.94 15.50 -1.49
CA SER A 219 -27.50 16.05 -0.25
C SER A 219 -29.03 16.03 -0.30
N VAL A 220 -29.68 15.71 0.83
CA VAL A 220 -31.14 15.68 0.95
C VAL A 220 -31.61 16.90 1.75
N ALA A 221 -32.41 17.77 1.14
CA ALA A 221 -33.01 18.88 1.86
C ALA A 221 -33.99 18.37 2.92
N MET A 222 -33.78 18.76 4.18
CA MET A 222 -34.80 18.62 5.22
C MET A 222 -35.80 19.78 5.06
N GLY A 223 -37.03 19.62 5.54
CA GLY A 223 -38.13 20.57 5.31
C GLY A 223 -37.79 22.05 5.58
N VAL A 224 -38.65 22.98 5.14
CA VAL A 224 -38.39 24.43 5.11
C VAL A 224 -37.78 24.93 6.43
N GLY A 225 -36.49 25.34 6.38
CA GLY A 225 -35.74 25.90 7.51
C GLY A 225 -34.84 24.92 8.29
N ALA A 226 -34.86 23.62 7.98
CA ALA A 226 -34.14 22.58 8.74
C ALA A 226 -32.76 22.18 8.18
N GLY A 227 -32.23 22.90 7.18
CA GLY A 227 -30.94 22.62 6.55
C GLY A 227 -30.94 21.43 5.57
N SER A 228 -29.76 20.98 5.16
CA SER A 228 -29.56 19.78 4.34
C SER A 228 -28.95 18.66 5.18
N ASN A 229 -29.38 17.43 4.92
CA ASN A 229 -28.71 16.22 5.39
C ASN A 229 -27.70 15.79 4.31
N GLU A 230 -26.44 15.67 4.69
CA GLU A 230 -25.35 15.34 3.78
C GLU A 230 -25.16 13.82 3.66
N ASP A 231 -24.70 13.37 2.50
CA ASP A 231 -24.36 11.97 2.26
C ASP A 231 -23.19 11.49 3.15
N ASP A 232 -23.21 10.21 3.54
CA ASP A 232 -22.17 9.60 4.38
C ASP A 232 -20.74 9.78 3.80
N LEU A 233 -20.59 9.76 2.46
CA LEU A 233 -19.30 10.03 1.82
C LEU A 233 -18.85 11.48 2.04
N THR A 234 -19.77 12.44 1.99
CA THR A 234 -19.47 13.86 2.25
C THR A 234 -19.05 14.08 3.70
N VAL A 235 -19.66 13.35 4.64
CA VAL A 235 -19.28 13.37 6.06
C VAL A 235 -17.86 12.82 6.23
N ILE A 236 -17.57 11.62 5.71
CA ILE A 236 -16.24 10.98 5.80
C ILE A 236 -15.14 11.81 5.13
N LEU A 237 -15.45 12.51 4.03
CA LEU A 237 -14.49 13.39 3.34
C LEU A 237 -14.18 14.69 4.10
N SER A 238 -15.05 15.06 5.05
CA SER A 238 -14.89 16.27 5.88
C SER A 238 -14.11 16.00 7.16
N GLU A 239 -14.16 14.75 7.65
CA GLU A 239 -13.38 14.24 8.79
C GLU A 239 -11.89 14.08 8.47
#